data_AF-A0A382RVB0-F1
#
_entry.id   AF-A0A382RVB0-F1
#
_cell.length_a   1.000
_cell.length_b   1.000
_cell.length_c   1.000
_cell.angle_alpha   90.00
_cell.angle_beta   90.00
_cell.angle_gamma   90.00
#
_symmetry.space_group_name_H-M   'P 1'
#
loop_
_entity.id
_entity.type
_entity.pdbx_description
1 polymer ?
#
loop_
_entity_poly.entity_id
_entity_poly.type
_entity_poly.pdbx_seq_one_letter_code
_entity_poly.pdbx_strand_id
1 'polypeptide(L)'
;DTGTLVLDSYDTGSAGELAYTPDFMHFEMSVNETDAQDLVLTNVGEPESILNYQIGVSPFSSVGGGPDQEGMIWTDSDLEINLNYEWIEISVDDNIVAFSDNDDAEGPFDIGFDFPFYGQDYDQYIISPNGWIGFGDDVNSWDNSTIPSSGAPRPAIFGFWDDLNPVNDNCNEYCAGNIYMHSNAERSVVSFDGVAHWWSGYPNSYYDFQFVLYPSGEIQLNYRSITGTHSATIGMQNGSGSAGLQVSFNDEYVHDELSVKFSKGPEWLSVSPMEGELEYGMSDNISVSANTEGISPGEYEGYITISSNGGTGNIPV
;
A
#
# COMPACT_ATOMS: atom_id res chain seq x y z
N ASP A 1 27.45 -39.36 -44.28
CA ASP A 1 27.18 -38.01 -43.76
C ASP A 1 25.71 -37.80 -43.53
N THR A 2 25.25 -38.16 -42.34
CA THR A 2 23.96 -37.72 -41.80
C THR A 2 24.27 -37.08 -40.47
N GLY A 3 24.67 -35.80 -40.54
CA GLY A 3 24.89 -34.97 -39.35
C GLY A 3 23.55 -34.64 -38.72
N THR A 4 23.34 -35.15 -37.51
CA THR A 4 22.25 -34.71 -36.65
C THR A 4 22.59 -33.32 -36.13
N LEU A 5 21.86 -32.30 -36.57
CA LEU A 5 21.86 -31.00 -35.91
C LEU A 5 20.98 -31.14 -34.67
N VAL A 6 21.63 -31.24 -33.51
CA VAL A 6 20.97 -31.00 -32.23
C VAL A 6 20.76 -29.49 -32.16
N LEU A 7 19.50 -29.07 -32.16
CA LEU A 7 19.13 -27.71 -31.79
C LEU A 7 19.54 -27.55 -30.32
N ASP A 8 20.61 -26.78 -30.12
CA ASP A 8 20.97 -26.24 -28.83
C ASP A 8 19.75 -25.51 -28.26
N SER A 9 19.37 -25.88 -27.05
CA SER A 9 18.36 -25.15 -26.30
C SER A 9 18.78 -23.68 -26.26
N TYR A 10 17.81 -22.77 -26.38
CA TYR A 10 18.06 -21.37 -26.05
C TYR A 10 18.69 -21.33 -24.66
N ASP A 11 19.99 -21.01 -24.62
CA ASP A 11 20.71 -20.68 -23.40
C ASP A 11 20.07 -19.40 -22.86
N THR A 12 19.08 -19.55 -22.00
CA THR A 12 18.65 -18.48 -21.11
C THR A 12 19.85 -18.25 -20.20
N GLY A 13 20.63 -17.21 -20.47
CA GLY A 13 21.96 -17.04 -19.86
C GLY A 13 21.99 -17.27 -18.35
N SER A 14 23.16 -17.64 -17.84
CA SER A 14 23.40 -18.08 -16.46
C SER A 14 22.56 -17.36 -15.41
N ALA A 15 21.76 -18.13 -14.67
CA ALA A 15 20.84 -17.58 -13.67
C ALA A 15 21.57 -17.22 -12.36
N GLY A 16 21.33 -16.01 -11.85
CA GLY A 16 21.80 -15.62 -10.52
C GLY A 16 20.99 -16.31 -9.41
N GLU A 17 21.58 -16.48 -8.24
CA GLU A 17 20.90 -16.98 -7.04
C GLU A 17 21.32 -16.13 -5.84
N LEU A 18 20.34 -15.55 -5.15
CA LEU A 18 20.56 -14.72 -3.98
C LEU A 18 20.82 -15.59 -2.74
N ALA A 19 21.94 -15.36 -2.08
CA ALA A 19 22.18 -15.79 -0.70
C ALA A 19 22.53 -14.59 0.17
N TYR A 20 22.14 -14.64 1.45
CA TYR A 20 22.43 -13.57 2.41
C TYR A 20 22.76 -14.11 3.81
N THR A 21 23.54 -13.34 4.57
CA THR A 21 23.86 -13.66 5.98
C THR A 21 24.18 -12.38 6.77
N PRO A 22 23.66 -12.22 8.00
CA PRO A 22 22.78 -13.14 8.72
C PRO A 22 21.34 -13.16 8.18
N ASP A 23 20.54 -14.14 8.61
CA ASP A 23 19.10 -14.27 8.29
C ASP A 23 18.19 -13.67 9.37
N PHE A 24 18.78 -13.08 10.40
CA PHE A 24 18.15 -12.34 11.48
C PHE A 24 19.15 -11.33 12.07
N MET A 25 18.69 -10.13 12.42
CA MET A 25 19.49 -9.12 13.12
C MET A 25 18.81 -8.66 14.40
N HIS A 26 19.60 -8.11 15.32
CA HIS A 26 19.09 -7.62 16.59
C HIS A 26 19.97 -6.48 17.10
N PHE A 27 19.34 -5.39 17.51
CA PHE A 27 20.00 -4.23 18.11
C PHE A 27 19.54 -4.05 19.57
N GLU A 28 20.50 -3.91 20.49
CA GLU A 28 20.26 -3.51 21.87
C GLU A 28 20.93 -2.15 22.10
N MET A 29 20.13 -1.09 22.21
CA MET A 29 20.62 0.29 22.13
C MET A 29 20.03 1.17 23.23
N SER A 30 20.78 2.20 23.62
CA SER A 30 20.26 3.30 24.45
C SER A 30 19.42 4.25 23.60
N VAL A 31 18.65 5.14 24.26
CA VAL A 31 17.93 6.22 23.57
C VAL A 31 18.90 7.23 22.94
N ASN A 32 18.57 7.76 21.76
CA ASN A 32 19.39 8.69 20.98
C ASN A 32 20.79 8.14 20.64
N GLU A 33 20.82 6.89 20.21
CA GLU A 33 22.01 6.18 19.75
C GLU A 33 21.84 5.76 18.29
N THR A 34 22.96 5.61 17.59
CA THR A 34 23.01 5.00 16.26
C THR A 34 24.02 3.88 16.29
N ASP A 35 23.63 2.72 15.78
CA ASP A 35 24.50 1.55 15.64
C ASP A 35 24.33 0.96 14.24
N ALA A 36 25.28 0.14 13.80
CA ALA A 36 25.24 -0.52 12.51
C ALA A 36 25.83 -1.94 12.55
N GLN A 37 25.20 -2.85 11.81
CA GLN A 37 25.64 -4.22 11.58
C GLN A 37 25.80 -4.48 10.08
N ASP A 38 26.66 -5.43 9.72
CA ASP A 38 26.89 -5.81 8.34
C ASP A 38 25.97 -6.97 7.93
N LEU A 39 25.31 -6.80 6.79
CA LEU A 39 24.57 -7.84 6.06
C LEU A 39 25.33 -8.14 4.77
N VAL A 40 25.68 -9.40 4.54
CA VAL A 40 26.41 -9.83 3.35
C VAL A 40 25.45 -10.43 2.34
N LEU A 41 25.37 -9.88 1.14
CA LEU A 41 24.68 -10.47 0.00
C LEU A 41 25.69 -11.17 -0.91
N THR A 42 25.36 -12.32 -1.47
CA THR A 42 26.25 -13.11 -2.35
C THR A 42 25.47 -13.67 -3.52
N ASN A 43 26.04 -13.61 -4.73
CA ASN A 43 25.53 -14.37 -5.87
C ASN A 43 26.10 -15.79 -5.86
N VAL A 44 25.27 -16.77 -5.51
CA VAL A 44 25.64 -18.20 -5.45
C VAL A 44 25.10 -19.00 -6.63
N GLY A 45 24.61 -18.33 -7.67
CA GLY A 45 23.98 -18.95 -8.83
C GLY A 45 24.97 -19.63 -9.78
N GLU A 46 24.66 -19.59 -11.07
CA GLU A 46 25.48 -20.27 -12.08
C GLU A 46 26.73 -19.45 -12.43
N PRO A 47 27.84 -20.10 -12.85
CA PRO A 47 28.99 -19.39 -13.38
C PRO A 47 28.61 -18.40 -14.48
N GLU A 48 29.21 -17.21 -14.47
CA GLU A 48 28.90 -16.09 -15.39
C GLU A 48 27.52 -15.42 -15.16
N SER A 49 26.77 -15.82 -14.13
CA SER A 49 25.55 -15.11 -13.74
C SER A 49 25.85 -13.73 -13.16
N ILE A 50 24.88 -12.84 -13.34
CA ILE A 50 24.85 -11.51 -12.74
C ILE A 50 23.59 -11.40 -11.89
N LEU A 51 23.75 -11.10 -10.61
CA LEU A 51 22.66 -10.83 -9.69
C LEU A 51 22.50 -9.33 -9.52
N ASN A 52 21.38 -8.79 -10.00
CA ASN A 52 20.98 -7.41 -9.75
C ASN A 52 20.00 -7.40 -8.59
N TYR A 53 20.30 -6.64 -7.54
CA TYR A 53 19.48 -6.57 -6.34
C TYR A 53 19.06 -5.15 -6.00
N GLN A 54 17.91 -5.03 -5.35
CA GLN A 54 17.43 -3.86 -4.64
C GLN A 54 17.13 -4.29 -3.19
N ILE A 55 17.50 -3.46 -2.24
CA ILE A 55 17.33 -3.69 -0.81
C ILE A 55 16.69 -2.47 -0.15
N GLY A 56 15.74 -2.71 0.75
CA GLY A 56 15.02 -1.68 1.48
C GLY A 56 14.61 -2.16 2.87
N VAL A 57 13.78 -1.35 3.52
CA VAL A 57 13.22 -1.64 4.85
C VAL A 57 11.71 -1.61 4.79
N SER A 58 11.07 -2.45 5.60
CA SER A 58 9.62 -2.64 5.65
C SER A 58 9.17 -2.81 7.10
N PRO A 59 7.98 -2.31 7.48
CA PRO A 59 7.37 -2.66 8.76
C PRO A 59 6.68 -4.04 8.71
N PHE A 60 6.57 -4.67 7.53
CA PHE A 60 5.85 -5.91 7.29
C PHE A 60 6.80 -7.07 6.97
N SER A 61 6.46 -8.25 7.50
CA SER A 61 7.12 -9.53 7.24
C SER A 61 6.79 -10.08 5.85
N SER A 62 5.60 -9.76 5.35
CA SER A 62 5.17 -10.07 3.99
C SER A 62 4.62 -8.79 3.36
N VAL A 63 5.13 -8.43 2.18
CA VAL A 63 4.64 -7.26 1.43
C VAL A 63 3.77 -7.74 0.27
N GLY A 64 2.64 -7.07 0.06
CA GLY A 64 1.81 -7.24 -1.13
C GLY A 64 2.35 -6.45 -2.33
N GLY A 65 3.01 -5.32 -2.06
CA GLY A 65 3.70 -4.55 -3.09
C GLY A 65 4.42 -3.30 -2.57
N GLY A 66 5.11 -2.63 -3.48
CA GLY A 66 6.03 -1.54 -3.18
C GLY A 66 7.47 -2.03 -2.91
N PRO A 67 8.35 -1.15 -2.41
CA PRO A 67 8.11 0.28 -2.21
C PRO A 67 7.83 1.00 -3.54
N ASP A 68 6.93 1.98 -3.53
CA ASP A 68 6.85 2.93 -4.66
C ASP A 68 8.05 3.91 -4.64
N GLN A 69 8.07 4.85 -5.60
CA GLN A 69 9.16 5.82 -5.75
C GLN A 69 9.33 6.76 -4.54
N GLU A 70 8.38 6.78 -3.61
CA GLU A 70 8.42 7.59 -2.38
C GLU A 70 8.52 6.74 -1.10
N GLY A 71 8.80 5.44 -1.25
CA GLY A 71 9.12 4.52 -0.16
C GLY A 71 7.90 3.89 0.51
N MET A 72 6.73 4.01 -0.09
CA MET A 72 5.49 3.49 0.49
C MET A 72 5.31 2.02 0.12
N ILE A 73 4.93 1.19 1.08
CA ILE A 73 4.77 -0.26 0.95
C ILE A 73 3.36 -0.63 1.41
N TRP A 74 2.78 -1.69 0.85
CA TRP A 74 1.51 -2.23 1.32
C TRP A 74 1.56 -3.72 1.60
N THR A 75 0.68 -4.15 2.51
CA THR A 75 0.36 -5.55 2.78
C THR A 75 -1.13 -5.70 3.09
N ASP A 76 -1.59 -6.93 3.29
CA ASP A 76 -2.96 -7.21 3.71
C ASP A 76 -3.01 -8.33 4.76
N SER A 77 -4.18 -8.53 5.35
CA SER A 77 -4.40 -9.51 6.42
C SER A 77 -4.32 -10.97 5.99
N ASP A 78 -4.32 -11.25 4.68
CA ASP A 78 -4.14 -12.60 4.14
C ASP A 78 -2.65 -12.93 3.95
N LEU A 79 -1.83 -11.90 3.71
CA LEU A 79 -0.38 -12.00 3.50
C LEU A 79 0.42 -11.86 4.80
N GLU A 80 0.08 -10.89 5.65
CA GLU A 80 0.83 -10.52 6.84
C GLU A 80 0.28 -11.23 8.08
N ILE A 81 1.08 -12.14 8.65
CA ILE A 81 0.64 -13.01 9.75
C ILE A 81 0.26 -12.25 11.03
N ASN A 82 0.83 -11.05 11.21
CA ASN A 82 0.57 -10.20 12.38
C ASN A 82 -0.49 -9.12 12.10
N LEU A 83 -1.05 -9.06 10.89
CA LEU A 83 -2.13 -8.16 10.54
C LEU A 83 -3.45 -8.92 10.54
N ASN A 84 -4.32 -8.63 11.50
CA ASN A 84 -5.67 -9.16 11.50
C ASN A 84 -6.62 -8.17 10.83
N TYR A 85 -7.72 -8.67 10.28
CA TYR A 85 -8.85 -7.84 9.90
C TYR A 85 -9.34 -7.00 11.09
N GLU A 86 -9.62 -5.74 10.83
CA GLU A 86 -10.20 -4.80 11.78
C GLU A 86 -11.35 -4.02 11.14
N TRP A 87 -12.37 -3.71 11.95
CA TRP A 87 -13.41 -2.75 11.60
C TRP A 87 -13.58 -1.74 12.72
N ILE A 88 -13.51 -0.45 12.39
CA ILE A 88 -13.60 0.61 13.39
C ILE A 88 -15.03 1.10 13.46
N GLU A 89 -15.70 0.81 14.56
CA GLU A 89 -17.04 1.36 14.83
C GLU A 89 -16.95 2.86 15.09
N ILE A 90 -17.72 3.64 14.32
CA ILE A 90 -17.90 5.08 14.51
C ILE A 90 -19.39 5.38 14.76
N SER A 91 -19.67 6.40 15.58
CA SER A 91 -21.06 6.83 15.81
C SER A 91 -21.65 7.34 14.50
N VAL A 92 -22.89 6.97 14.18
CA VAL A 92 -23.54 7.34 12.90
C VAL A 92 -24.45 8.56 12.99
N ASP A 93 -24.94 8.91 14.19
CA ASP A 93 -26.05 9.87 14.36
C ASP A 93 -25.67 11.31 13.99
N ASP A 94 -24.39 11.70 14.12
CA ASP A 94 -23.91 13.07 13.85
C ASP A 94 -22.76 13.13 12.81
N ASN A 95 -22.43 11.99 12.18
CA ASN A 95 -21.24 11.83 11.34
C ASN A 95 -21.56 11.53 9.87
N ILE A 96 -22.82 11.62 9.46
CA ILE A 96 -23.22 11.38 8.07
C ILE A 96 -22.66 12.46 7.14
N VAL A 97 -22.10 12.02 6.02
CA VAL A 97 -21.68 12.88 4.92
C VAL A 97 -22.82 12.94 3.91
N ALA A 98 -23.37 14.13 3.72
CA ALA A 98 -24.49 14.33 2.79
C ALA A 98 -23.97 14.82 1.44
N PHE A 99 -24.37 14.13 0.37
CA PHE A 99 -23.95 14.42 -1.01
C PHE A 99 -25.09 15.03 -1.81
N SER A 100 -24.76 16.06 -2.60
CA SER A 100 -25.71 16.62 -3.56
C SER A 100 -25.97 15.71 -4.77
N ASP A 101 -24.97 14.94 -5.20
CA ASP A 101 -25.01 14.01 -6.33
C ASP A 101 -24.06 12.82 -6.08
N ASN A 102 -24.18 11.73 -6.86
CA ASN A 102 -23.30 10.57 -6.73
C ASN A 102 -21.95 10.74 -7.45
N ASP A 103 -21.73 11.85 -8.15
CA ASP A 103 -20.46 12.16 -8.83
C ASP A 103 -19.73 13.39 -8.28
N ASP A 104 -20.33 14.14 -7.35
CA ASP A 104 -19.73 15.35 -6.78
C ASP A 104 -19.17 15.05 -5.39
N ALA A 105 -17.87 15.31 -5.16
CA ALA A 105 -17.26 15.12 -3.86
C ALA A 105 -17.69 16.18 -2.83
N GLU A 106 -17.68 15.82 -1.56
CA GLU A 106 -18.04 16.70 -0.45
C GLU A 106 -16.81 17.05 0.40
N GLY A 107 -16.87 18.21 1.06
CA GLY A 107 -15.80 18.73 1.92
C GLY A 107 -15.42 20.18 1.59
N PRO A 108 -14.22 20.64 2.02
CA PRO A 108 -13.22 19.88 2.77
C PRO A 108 -13.66 19.57 4.20
N PHE A 109 -13.19 18.44 4.74
CA PHE A 109 -13.39 18.02 6.13
C PHE A 109 -12.07 17.96 6.89
N ASP A 110 -12.10 18.29 8.18
CA ASP A 110 -10.90 18.29 9.04
C ASP A 110 -10.44 16.85 9.38
N ILE A 111 -9.15 16.58 9.18
CA ILE A 111 -8.50 15.32 9.55
C ILE A 111 -8.33 15.20 11.06
N GLY A 112 -8.12 16.34 11.75
CA GLY A 112 -7.87 16.41 13.18
C GLY A 112 -6.39 16.34 13.58
N PHE A 113 -5.49 16.20 12.61
CA PHE A 113 -4.03 16.22 12.74
C PHE A 113 -3.38 16.54 11.39
N ASP A 114 -2.09 16.88 11.39
CA ASP A 114 -1.28 17.02 10.18
C ASP A 114 -0.96 15.60 9.64
N PHE A 115 -1.55 15.24 8.50
CA PHE A 115 -1.39 13.94 7.87
C PHE A 115 -0.33 13.98 6.76
N PRO A 116 0.80 13.27 6.92
CA PRO A 116 1.83 13.22 5.91
C PRO A 116 1.45 12.26 4.78
N PHE A 117 1.35 12.79 3.55
CA PHE A 117 1.01 12.02 2.36
C PHE A 117 1.83 12.48 1.14
N TYR A 118 2.65 11.57 0.59
CA TYR A 118 3.52 11.84 -0.57
C TYR A 118 4.32 13.15 -0.46
N GLY A 119 5.00 13.33 0.68
CA GLY A 119 5.93 14.42 0.94
C GLY A 119 5.29 15.78 1.22
N GLN A 120 3.97 15.84 1.43
CA GLN A 120 3.23 17.02 1.88
C GLN A 120 2.39 16.66 3.12
N ASP A 121 2.12 17.65 3.95
CA ASP A 121 1.22 17.52 5.10
C ASP A 121 -0.14 18.13 4.76
N TYR A 122 -1.22 17.42 5.09
CA TYR A 122 -2.60 17.84 4.89
C TYR A 122 -3.35 17.83 6.22
N ASP A 123 -4.19 18.82 6.46
CA ASP A 123 -5.09 18.90 7.61
C ASP A 123 -6.57 18.69 7.23
N GLN A 124 -6.85 18.62 5.92
CA GLN A 124 -8.19 18.44 5.37
C GLN A 124 -8.20 17.52 4.14
N TYR A 125 -9.36 16.90 3.85
CA TYR A 125 -9.61 16.15 2.61
C TYR A 125 -11.04 16.34 2.12
N ILE A 126 -11.27 15.98 0.86
CA ILE A 126 -12.60 15.77 0.28
C ILE A 126 -12.91 14.27 0.22
N ILE A 127 -14.19 13.92 0.30
CA ILE A 127 -14.68 12.55 0.16
C ILE A 127 -15.47 12.49 -1.13
N SER A 128 -15.11 11.58 -2.03
CA SER A 128 -15.93 11.28 -3.20
C SER A 128 -16.94 10.19 -2.89
N PRO A 129 -18.21 10.32 -3.32
CA PRO A 129 -19.18 9.24 -3.25
C PRO A 129 -18.72 8.00 -4.02
N ASN A 130 -17.83 8.16 -5.01
CA ASN A 130 -17.24 7.11 -5.84
C ASN A 130 -16.02 6.40 -5.19
N GLY A 131 -15.95 6.35 -3.85
CA GLY A 131 -15.04 5.44 -3.15
C GLY A 131 -13.56 5.84 -3.11
N TRP A 132 -13.28 7.14 -3.13
CA TRP A 132 -11.95 7.70 -2.90
C TRP A 132 -11.99 8.94 -2.01
N ILE A 133 -10.86 9.23 -1.35
CA ILE A 133 -10.63 10.48 -0.64
C ILE A 133 -9.44 11.20 -1.25
N GLY A 134 -9.48 12.53 -1.31
CA GLY A 134 -8.46 13.33 -1.97
C GLY A 134 -8.06 14.55 -1.17
N PHE A 135 -6.84 15.01 -1.42
CA PHE A 135 -6.27 16.19 -0.77
C PHE A 135 -6.07 17.36 -1.76
N GLY A 136 -6.78 17.29 -2.89
CA GLY A 136 -6.78 18.29 -3.95
C GLY A 136 -8.22 18.64 -4.38
N ASP A 137 -8.36 19.07 -5.63
CA ASP A 137 -9.66 19.40 -6.21
C ASP A 137 -10.48 18.14 -6.53
N ASP A 138 -11.81 18.29 -6.59
CA ASP A 138 -12.74 17.24 -7.00
C ASP A 138 -12.55 16.82 -8.46
N VAL A 139 -12.78 15.53 -8.72
CA VAL A 139 -12.81 14.90 -10.04
C VAL A 139 -14.09 14.08 -10.14
N ASN A 140 -15.09 14.63 -10.84
CA ASN A 140 -16.41 14.04 -10.98
C ASN A 140 -16.55 12.96 -12.07
N SER A 141 -15.45 12.25 -12.35
CA SER A 141 -15.47 11.11 -13.27
C SER A 141 -15.85 9.84 -12.52
N TRP A 142 -16.90 9.17 -12.96
CA TRP A 142 -17.32 7.85 -12.46
C TRP A 142 -16.39 6.72 -12.94
N ASP A 143 -15.82 6.85 -14.15
CA ASP A 143 -14.89 5.87 -14.71
C ASP A 143 -13.60 5.78 -13.89
N ASN A 144 -13.27 4.58 -13.40
CA ASN A 144 -12.02 4.29 -12.72
C ASN A 144 -10.91 3.88 -13.71
N SER A 145 -9.65 3.86 -13.24
CA SER A 145 -8.50 3.53 -14.10
C SER A 145 -7.30 3.04 -13.30
N THR A 146 -6.34 2.41 -13.97
CA THR A 146 -5.05 2.06 -13.36
C THR A 146 -4.32 3.27 -12.80
N ILE A 147 -3.60 3.06 -11.70
CA ILE A 147 -2.75 4.07 -11.04
C ILE A 147 -1.30 3.57 -10.94
N PRO A 148 -0.28 4.44 -10.93
CA PRO A 148 -0.37 5.91 -10.98
C PRO A 148 -0.82 6.43 -12.36
N SER A 149 -1.65 7.48 -12.35
CA SER A 149 -2.17 8.12 -13.55
C SER A 149 -2.47 9.59 -13.32
N SER A 150 -1.95 10.45 -14.20
CA SER A 150 -2.29 11.89 -14.21
C SER A 150 -3.77 12.18 -14.55
N GLY A 151 -4.50 11.20 -15.09
CA GLY A 151 -5.92 11.31 -15.41
C GLY A 151 -6.86 10.89 -14.27
N ALA A 152 -6.33 10.25 -13.23
CA ALA A 152 -7.08 9.86 -12.04
C ALA A 152 -7.10 10.99 -10.98
N PRO A 153 -7.98 10.92 -9.96
CA PRO A 153 -7.99 11.86 -8.82
C PRO A 153 -6.63 11.96 -8.11
N ARG A 154 -6.19 13.18 -7.78
CA ARG A 154 -4.82 13.43 -7.26
C ARG A 154 -4.77 14.65 -6.34
N PRO A 155 -3.89 14.63 -5.33
CA PRO A 155 -3.39 13.44 -4.62
C PRO A 155 -4.56 12.70 -3.96
N ALA A 156 -4.60 11.36 -4.02
CA ALA A 156 -5.76 10.61 -3.56
C ALA A 156 -5.44 9.20 -3.06
N ILE A 157 -6.32 8.70 -2.18
CA ILE A 157 -6.38 7.32 -1.71
C ILE A 157 -7.69 6.72 -2.23
N PHE A 158 -7.60 5.56 -2.87
CA PHE A 158 -8.70 4.83 -3.49
C PHE A 158 -9.00 3.60 -2.65
N GLY A 159 -10.09 3.67 -1.89
CA GLY A 159 -10.56 2.57 -1.05
C GLY A 159 -11.34 1.55 -1.86
N PHE A 160 -12.15 2.05 -2.79
CA PHE A 160 -12.94 1.25 -3.71
C PHE A 160 -13.42 2.14 -4.86
N TRP A 161 -12.49 2.69 -5.65
CA TRP A 161 -12.86 3.66 -6.69
C TRP A 161 -13.55 3.00 -7.87
N ASP A 162 -14.84 3.27 -8.00
CA ASP A 162 -15.75 2.80 -9.06
C ASP A 162 -16.97 3.75 -9.14
N ASP A 163 -17.92 3.44 -10.01
CA ASP A 163 -19.20 4.17 -10.15
C ASP A 163 -20.17 3.76 -9.03
N LEU A 164 -20.11 4.45 -7.89
CA LEU A 164 -20.92 4.17 -6.70
C LEU A 164 -22.12 5.11 -6.59
N ASN A 165 -23.13 4.69 -5.82
CA ASN A 165 -24.40 5.40 -5.70
C ASN A 165 -24.91 5.36 -4.25
N PRO A 166 -24.20 6.02 -3.30
CA PRO A 166 -24.69 6.21 -1.93
C PRO A 166 -25.97 7.05 -1.92
N VAL A 167 -26.67 7.09 -0.78
CA VAL A 167 -27.79 8.01 -0.57
C VAL A 167 -27.33 9.45 -0.76
N ASN A 168 -28.01 10.18 -1.66
CA ASN A 168 -27.73 11.55 -2.05
C ASN A 168 -29.02 12.32 -2.39
N ASP A 169 -28.95 13.64 -2.59
CA ASP A 169 -30.12 14.50 -2.86
C ASP A 169 -30.82 14.19 -4.21
N ASN A 170 -30.07 13.64 -5.18
CA ASN A 170 -30.56 13.24 -6.51
C ASN A 170 -30.83 11.72 -6.64
N CYS A 171 -30.98 11.03 -5.51
CA CYS A 171 -31.20 9.59 -5.40
C CYS A 171 -32.19 9.01 -6.42
N ASN A 172 -31.73 8.04 -7.22
CA ASN A 172 -32.60 7.19 -8.04
C ASN A 172 -33.17 6.02 -7.21
N GLU A 173 -33.92 5.11 -7.83
CA GLU A 173 -34.52 3.96 -7.11
C GLU A 173 -33.51 2.89 -6.63
N TYR A 174 -32.24 3.02 -7.03
CA TYR A 174 -31.16 2.07 -6.76
C TYR A 174 -30.06 2.63 -5.85
N CYS A 175 -30.14 3.90 -5.45
CA CYS A 175 -29.20 4.44 -4.47
C CYS A 175 -29.40 3.75 -3.12
N ALA A 176 -28.31 3.47 -2.42
CA ALA A 176 -28.35 2.84 -1.10
C ALA A 176 -27.03 2.99 -0.38
N GLY A 177 -27.09 2.86 0.95
CA GLY A 177 -25.95 3.03 1.84
C GLY A 177 -25.62 4.48 2.13
N ASN A 178 -24.89 4.70 3.21
CA ASN A 178 -24.46 6.03 3.62
C ASN A 178 -22.96 6.05 3.85
N ILE A 179 -22.39 7.24 3.80
CA ILE A 179 -20.99 7.48 4.13
C ILE A 179 -20.94 8.27 5.42
N TYR A 180 -20.08 7.84 6.34
CA TYR A 180 -19.89 8.46 7.64
C TYR A 180 -18.43 8.84 7.85
N MET A 181 -18.18 9.92 8.58
CA MET A 181 -16.82 10.40 8.85
C MET A 181 -16.66 10.80 10.31
N HIS A 182 -15.57 10.34 10.93
CA HIS A 182 -15.21 10.72 12.30
C HIS A 182 -13.70 10.90 12.44
N SER A 183 -13.31 12.09 12.89
CA SER A 183 -11.91 12.49 13.10
C SER A 183 -11.64 12.83 14.56
N ASN A 184 -10.44 12.45 15.04
CA ASN A 184 -9.86 12.94 16.29
C ASN A 184 -8.33 12.99 16.16
N ALA A 185 -7.63 13.35 17.24
CA ALA A 185 -6.16 13.48 17.21
C ALA A 185 -5.40 12.15 17.04
N GLU A 186 -6.08 11.00 17.17
CA GLU A 186 -5.47 9.67 17.06
C GLU A 186 -5.67 9.05 15.67
N ARG A 187 -6.82 9.33 15.02
CA ARG A 187 -7.15 8.83 13.69
C ARG A 187 -8.33 9.58 13.04
N SER A 188 -8.41 9.48 11.71
CA SER A 188 -9.59 9.86 10.92
C SER A 188 -10.15 8.62 10.23
N VAL A 189 -11.46 8.39 10.35
CA VAL A 189 -12.16 7.23 9.76
C VAL A 189 -13.25 7.72 8.82
N VAL A 190 -13.27 7.21 7.59
CA VAL A 190 -14.38 7.38 6.63
C VAL A 190 -14.96 6.02 6.33
N SER A 191 -16.25 5.80 6.61
CA SER A 191 -16.95 4.52 6.42
C SER A 191 -18.00 4.61 5.34
N PHE A 192 -17.90 3.76 4.34
CA PHE A 192 -18.92 3.48 3.35
C PHE A 192 -19.69 2.25 3.85
N ASP A 193 -20.96 2.42 4.19
CA ASP A 193 -21.79 1.40 4.85
C ASP A 193 -23.00 1.06 3.97
N GLY A 194 -22.97 -0.14 3.38
CA GLY A 194 -23.98 -0.65 2.47
C GLY A 194 -24.09 0.14 1.17
N VAL A 195 -23.01 0.80 0.73
CA VAL A 195 -23.03 1.68 -0.44
C VAL A 195 -23.25 0.87 -1.71
N ALA A 196 -24.29 1.22 -2.46
CA ALA A 196 -24.61 0.55 -3.71
C ALA A 196 -23.63 0.93 -4.82
N HIS A 197 -23.39 -0.01 -5.73
CA HIS A 197 -22.85 0.32 -7.04
C HIS A 197 -23.92 0.98 -7.92
N TRP A 198 -23.52 1.79 -8.90
CA TRP A 198 -24.40 2.16 -9.98
C TRP A 198 -24.96 0.92 -10.69
N TRP A 199 -26.28 0.84 -10.79
CA TRP A 199 -26.98 -0.42 -11.05
C TRP A 199 -26.70 -1.05 -12.43
N SER A 200 -26.32 -0.25 -13.43
CA SER A 200 -26.21 -0.70 -14.81
C SER A 200 -25.00 -1.61 -15.00
N GLY A 201 -25.23 -2.92 -15.12
CA GLY A 201 -24.16 -3.92 -15.18
C GLY A 201 -23.78 -4.52 -13.82
N TYR A 202 -24.19 -3.89 -12.71
CA TYR A 202 -23.84 -4.29 -11.34
C TYR A 202 -25.06 -4.45 -10.40
N PRO A 203 -26.12 -5.17 -10.82
CA PRO A 203 -27.34 -5.28 -10.02
C PRO A 203 -27.09 -6.01 -8.69
N ASN A 204 -27.65 -5.48 -7.59
CA ASN A 204 -27.53 -6.02 -6.23
C ASN A 204 -26.08 -6.06 -5.71
N SER A 205 -25.27 -5.06 -6.06
CA SER A 205 -23.91 -4.93 -5.54
C SER A 205 -23.84 -3.83 -4.49
N TYR A 206 -23.34 -4.17 -3.31
CA TYR A 206 -23.29 -3.32 -2.12
C TYR A 206 -21.99 -3.57 -1.36
N TYR A 207 -21.36 -2.51 -0.88
CA TYR A 207 -20.03 -2.59 -0.29
C TYR A 207 -19.95 -1.86 1.04
N ASP A 208 -19.27 -2.51 1.98
CA ASP A 208 -18.90 -1.98 3.28
C ASP A 208 -17.38 -1.85 3.34
N PHE A 209 -16.87 -0.62 3.31
CA PHE A 209 -15.44 -0.37 3.40
C PHE A 209 -15.09 0.90 4.16
N GLN A 210 -13.87 0.98 4.67
CA GLN A 210 -13.39 2.12 5.44
C GLN A 210 -12.01 2.59 4.98
N PHE A 211 -11.79 3.90 5.12
CA PHE A 211 -10.48 4.51 5.19
C PHE A 211 -10.16 4.80 6.64
N VAL A 212 -8.94 4.50 7.07
CA VAL A 212 -8.42 4.90 8.37
C VAL A 212 -7.06 5.56 8.15
N LEU A 213 -6.96 6.82 8.56
CA LEU A 213 -5.73 7.61 8.48
C LEU A 213 -5.18 7.81 9.89
N TYR A 214 -3.85 7.68 10.03
CA TYR A 214 -3.15 7.91 11.29
C TYR A 214 -2.16 9.08 11.16
N PRO A 215 -1.86 9.81 12.25
CA PRO A 215 -0.87 10.90 12.26
C PRO A 215 0.53 10.50 11.79
N SER A 216 0.86 9.22 11.82
CA SER A 216 2.13 8.67 11.32
C SER A 216 2.23 8.67 9.79
N GLY A 217 1.13 8.91 9.06
CA GLY A 217 1.05 8.66 7.61
C GLY A 217 0.68 7.23 7.25
N GLU A 218 0.49 6.35 8.24
CA GLU A 218 -0.08 5.03 8.03
C GLU A 218 -1.53 5.17 7.54
N ILE A 219 -1.88 4.34 6.56
CA ILE A 219 -3.22 4.25 5.99
C ILE A 219 -3.68 2.81 6.09
N GLN A 220 -4.94 2.60 6.44
CA GLN A 220 -5.57 1.30 6.42
C GLN A 220 -6.90 1.37 5.68
N LEU A 221 -7.14 0.38 4.83
CA LEU A 221 -8.41 0.15 4.15
C LEU A 221 -9.02 -1.13 4.73
N ASN A 222 -10.24 -1.05 5.26
CA ASN A 222 -10.92 -2.21 5.83
C ASN A 222 -12.15 -2.54 5.01
N TYR A 223 -12.37 -3.81 4.72
CA TYR A 223 -13.50 -4.31 3.93
C TYR A 223 -14.29 -5.29 4.79
N ARG A 224 -15.49 -4.89 5.23
CA ARG A 224 -16.34 -5.75 6.07
C ARG A 224 -17.17 -6.70 5.24
N SER A 225 -17.76 -6.21 4.16
CA SER A 225 -18.57 -7.01 3.26
C SER A 225 -18.54 -6.45 1.84
N ILE A 226 -18.24 -7.31 0.87
CA ILE A 226 -18.25 -7.02 -0.56
C ILE A 226 -19.28 -7.94 -1.22
N THR A 227 -20.48 -7.43 -1.43
CA THR A 227 -21.58 -8.18 -2.04
C THR A 227 -21.71 -7.80 -3.51
N GLY A 228 -21.78 -8.80 -4.40
CA GLY A 228 -22.06 -8.60 -5.83
C GLY A 228 -20.80 -8.53 -6.70
N THR A 229 -20.93 -7.96 -7.90
CA THR A 229 -19.82 -7.77 -8.84
C THR A 229 -19.15 -6.44 -8.57
N HIS A 230 -17.85 -6.29 -8.81
CA HIS A 230 -17.14 -5.02 -8.70
C HIS A 230 -16.00 -4.93 -9.71
N SER A 231 -15.52 -3.71 -9.94
CA SER A 231 -14.40 -3.42 -10.84
C SER A 231 -13.45 -2.38 -10.24
N ALA A 232 -13.47 -2.19 -8.92
CA ALA A 232 -12.83 -1.04 -8.31
C ALA A 232 -11.31 -0.94 -8.53
N THR A 233 -10.82 0.31 -8.48
CA THR A 233 -9.40 0.62 -8.28
C THR A 233 -9.14 0.77 -6.78
N ILE A 234 -8.13 0.07 -6.27
CA ILE A 234 -7.69 0.15 -4.88
C ILE A 234 -6.23 0.53 -4.85
N GLY A 235 -5.87 1.49 -3.99
CA GLY A 235 -4.50 1.96 -3.83
C GLY A 235 -4.41 3.44 -3.54
N MET A 236 -3.34 4.10 -3.98
CA MET A 236 -3.14 5.53 -3.77
C MET A 236 -2.06 6.09 -4.68
N GLN A 237 -2.03 7.42 -4.86
CA GLN A 237 -1.02 8.08 -5.68
C GLN A 237 -0.72 9.51 -5.24
N ASN A 238 0.46 10.00 -5.66
CA ASN A 238 0.92 11.35 -5.39
C ASN A 238 0.20 12.41 -6.24
N GLY A 239 0.42 13.69 -5.90
CA GLY A 239 -0.24 14.83 -6.58
C GLY A 239 0.09 14.94 -8.07
N SER A 240 1.21 14.37 -8.52
CA SER A 240 1.57 14.36 -9.94
C SER A 240 0.96 13.20 -10.73
N GLY A 241 0.53 12.13 -10.06
CA GLY A 241 0.09 10.88 -10.69
C GLY A 241 1.24 10.14 -11.38
N SER A 242 2.47 10.30 -10.88
CA SER A 242 3.67 9.61 -11.41
C SER A 242 4.24 8.56 -10.46
N ALA A 243 3.87 8.62 -9.18
CA ALA A 243 4.17 7.61 -8.17
C ALA A 243 2.88 7.22 -7.46
N GLY A 244 2.77 5.96 -7.08
CA GLY A 244 1.58 5.39 -6.47
C GLY A 244 1.72 3.89 -6.27
N LEU A 245 0.87 3.34 -5.40
CA LEU A 245 0.69 1.91 -5.24
C LEU A 245 -0.70 1.54 -5.76
N GLN A 246 -0.74 0.67 -6.76
CA GLN A 246 -1.96 -0.02 -7.16
C GLN A 246 -2.01 -1.37 -6.46
N VAL A 247 -3.01 -1.56 -5.62
CA VAL A 247 -3.31 -2.87 -5.00
C VAL A 247 -4.13 -3.70 -5.97
N SER A 248 -5.15 -3.10 -6.57
CA SER A 248 -6.05 -3.78 -7.51
C SER A 248 -6.64 -2.80 -8.53
N PHE A 249 -6.98 -3.30 -9.71
CA PHE A 249 -7.76 -2.61 -10.74
C PHE A 249 -8.56 -3.64 -11.53
N ASN A 250 -9.89 -3.55 -11.54
CA ASN A 250 -10.76 -4.48 -12.27
C ASN A 250 -10.51 -5.97 -11.94
N ASP A 251 -10.01 -6.27 -10.74
CA ASP A 251 -9.64 -7.62 -10.31
C ASP A 251 -10.49 -8.09 -9.12
N GLU A 252 -10.71 -9.39 -9.01
CA GLU A 252 -11.35 -10.05 -7.86
C GLU A 252 -10.36 -10.20 -6.68
N TYR A 253 -9.74 -9.10 -6.26
CA TYR A 253 -8.79 -9.07 -5.13
C TYR A 253 -9.50 -8.94 -3.79
N VAL A 254 -10.41 -7.97 -3.68
CA VAL A 254 -11.05 -7.59 -2.42
C VAL A 254 -12.18 -8.55 -2.06
N HIS A 255 -12.29 -8.89 -0.78
CA HIS A 255 -13.31 -9.79 -0.24
C HIS A 255 -13.73 -9.39 1.18
N ASP A 256 -14.74 -10.08 1.73
CA ASP A 256 -15.18 -9.92 3.11
C ASP A 256 -14.02 -10.12 4.10
N GLU A 257 -14.03 -9.33 5.17
CA GLU A 257 -13.08 -9.40 6.29
C GLU A 257 -11.61 -9.26 5.86
N LEU A 258 -11.32 -8.30 4.98
CA LEU A 258 -9.96 -7.96 4.52
C LEU A 258 -9.52 -6.60 5.09
N SER A 259 -8.27 -6.51 5.55
CA SER A 259 -7.63 -5.23 5.86
C SER A 259 -6.37 -5.08 5.03
N VAL A 260 -6.25 -3.95 4.31
CA VAL A 260 -5.06 -3.56 3.54
C VAL A 260 -4.38 -2.41 4.27
N LYS A 261 -3.08 -2.52 4.50
CA LYS A 261 -2.31 -1.54 5.26
C LYS A 261 -1.17 -0.99 4.43
N PHE A 262 -1.02 0.33 4.44
CA PHE A 262 0.04 1.06 3.78
C PHE A 262 0.89 1.79 4.80
N SER A 263 2.20 1.66 4.67
CA SER A 263 3.16 2.35 5.53
C SER A 263 4.49 2.54 4.81
N LYS A 264 5.20 3.60 5.20
CA LYS A 264 6.63 3.69 4.89
C LYS A 264 7.42 2.69 5.72
N GLY A 265 8.62 2.41 5.25
CA GLY A 265 9.64 1.72 6.05
C GLY A 265 9.87 2.43 7.39
N PRO A 266 10.22 1.68 8.46
CA PRO A 266 10.50 2.26 9.76
C PRO A 266 11.63 3.29 9.69
N GLU A 267 11.39 4.52 10.18
CA GLU A 267 12.40 5.61 10.14
C GLU A 267 13.67 5.28 10.95
N TRP A 268 13.55 4.36 11.90
CA TRP A 268 14.63 3.94 12.77
C TRP A 268 15.58 2.95 12.12
N LEU A 269 15.22 2.35 10.98
CA LEU A 269 16.03 1.33 10.29
C LEU A 269 16.39 1.81 8.88
N SER A 270 17.64 1.62 8.48
CA SER A 270 18.10 1.98 7.15
C SER A 270 19.16 1.01 6.63
N VAL A 271 19.30 0.93 5.30
CA VAL A 271 20.29 0.09 4.61
C VAL A 271 21.06 0.89 3.58
N SER A 272 22.34 0.58 3.41
CA SER A 272 23.19 1.18 2.37
C SER A 272 24.30 0.22 1.92
N PRO A 273 24.55 0.04 0.62
CA PRO A 273 23.79 0.60 -0.51
C PRO A 273 22.37 -0.02 -0.64
N MET A 274 21.48 0.67 -1.37
CA MET A 274 20.09 0.21 -1.61
C MET A 274 19.92 -0.62 -2.89
N GLU A 275 20.96 -0.71 -3.72
CA GLU A 275 20.98 -1.50 -4.94
C GLU A 275 22.41 -1.86 -5.31
N GLY A 276 22.57 -2.91 -6.11
CA GLY A 276 23.88 -3.32 -6.60
C GLY A 276 23.82 -4.46 -7.60
N GLU A 277 25.00 -4.78 -8.13
CA GLU A 277 25.22 -5.83 -9.11
C GLU A 277 26.35 -6.76 -8.61
N LEU A 278 26.10 -8.06 -8.60
CA LEU A 278 27.04 -9.08 -8.16
C LEU A 278 27.29 -10.13 -9.25
N GLU A 279 28.52 -10.19 -9.75
CA GLU A 279 29.00 -11.31 -10.56
C GLU A 279 28.99 -12.61 -9.74
N TYR A 280 28.93 -13.75 -10.42
CA TYR A 280 29.00 -15.07 -9.78
C TYR A 280 30.16 -15.18 -8.76
N GLY A 281 29.82 -15.60 -7.54
CA GLY A 281 30.76 -15.81 -6.44
C GLY A 281 31.22 -14.53 -5.74
N MET A 282 30.75 -13.35 -6.18
CA MET A 282 31.02 -12.08 -5.51
C MET A 282 29.98 -11.79 -4.43
N SER A 283 30.40 -10.99 -3.46
CA SER A 283 29.57 -10.53 -2.35
C SER A 283 29.58 -9.01 -2.21
N ASP A 284 28.50 -8.46 -1.69
CA ASP A 284 28.40 -7.07 -1.24
C ASP A 284 28.20 -7.02 0.28
N ASN A 285 28.73 -5.98 0.92
CA ASN A 285 28.49 -5.71 2.33
C ASN A 285 27.52 -4.53 2.44
N ILE A 286 26.32 -4.81 2.91
CA ILE A 286 25.27 -3.83 3.18
C ILE A 286 25.39 -3.42 4.64
N SER A 287 25.55 -2.13 4.87
CA SER A 287 25.46 -1.56 6.22
C SER A 287 23.99 -1.40 6.58
N VAL A 288 23.59 -2.06 7.65
CA VAL A 288 22.26 -1.95 8.26
C VAL A 288 22.39 -1.10 9.50
N SER A 289 21.76 0.06 9.53
CA SER A 289 21.86 1.00 10.64
C SER A 289 20.52 1.20 11.34
N ALA A 290 20.55 1.12 12.67
CA ALA A 290 19.45 1.47 13.55
C ALA A 290 19.71 2.83 14.21
N ASN A 291 18.69 3.69 14.31
CA ASN A 291 18.75 5.00 14.96
C ASN A 291 17.58 5.16 15.95
N THR A 292 17.90 5.36 17.23
CA THR A 292 16.91 5.50 18.32
C THR A 292 16.65 6.96 18.72
N GLU A 293 17.10 7.95 17.93
CA GLU A 293 16.82 9.36 18.17
C GLU A 293 15.32 9.67 18.10
N GLY A 294 14.78 10.28 19.15
CA GLY A 294 13.35 10.62 19.22
C GLY A 294 12.41 9.44 19.48
N ILE A 295 12.94 8.22 19.62
CA ILE A 295 12.16 7.00 19.83
C ILE A 295 12.03 6.71 21.33
N SER A 296 10.83 6.34 21.75
CA SER A 296 10.58 5.95 23.15
C SER A 296 11.21 4.58 23.46
N PRO A 297 11.60 4.30 24.71
CA PRO A 297 12.05 2.96 25.07
C PRO A 297 10.98 1.90 24.82
N GLY A 298 11.33 0.81 24.14
CA GLY A 298 10.41 -0.27 23.79
C GLY A 298 11.05 -1.31 22.88
N GLU A 299 10.27 -2.33 22.52
CA GLU A 299 10.62 -3.28 21.47
C GLU A 299 10.05 -2.77 20.15
N TYR A 300 10.87 -2.79 19.11
CA TYR A 300 10.52 -2.39 17.76
C TYR A 300 10.88 -3.54 16.83
N GLU A 301 10.01 -3.81 15.85
CA GLU A 301 10.24 -4.83 14.84
C GLU A 301 10.23 -4.17 13.47
N GLY A 302 11.19 -4.56 12.64
CA GLY A 302 11.28 -4.14 11.26
C GLY A 302 11.85 -5.28 10.42
N TYR A 303 11.79 -5.10 9.11
CA TYR A 303 12.26 -6.10 8.16
C TYR A 303 13.12 -5.44 7.11
N ILE A 304 14.16 -6.14 6.67
CA ILE A 304 14.89 -5.79 5.46
C ILE A 304 14.36 -6.65 4.33
N THR A 305 13.93 -5.99 3.26
CA THR A 305 13.40 -6.63 2.06
C THR A 305 14.45 -6.58 0.95
N ILE A 306 14.67 -7.72 0.30
CA ILE A 306 15.59 -7.86 -0.83
C ILE A 306 14.80 -8.38 -2.02
N SER A 307 14.89 -7.70 -3.15
CA SER A 307 14.38 -8.15 -4.45
C SER A 307 15.52 -8.27 -5.43
N SER A 308 15.61 -9.40 -6.13
CA SER A 308 16.65 -9.62 -7.13
C SER A 308 16.15 -10.50 -8.27
N ASN A 309 16.89 -10.53 -9.37
CA ASN A 309 16.67 -11.49 -10.45
C ASN A 309 17.03 -12.94 -10.08
N GLY A 310 17.57 -13.18 -8.89
CA GLY A 310 17.94 -14.51 -8.37
C GLY A 310 17.19 -14.91 -7.09
N GLY A 311 16.08 -14.26 -6.77
CA GLY A 311 15.25 -14.54 -5.59
C GLY A 311 14.94 -13.31 -4.75
N THR A 312 14.16 -13.50 -3.69
CA THR A 312 13.83 -12.48 -2.70
C THR A 312 14.35 -12.86 -1.31
N GLY A 313 14.52 -11.87 -0.44
CA GLY A 313 14.91 -12.06 0.94
C GLY A 313 14.06 -11.20 1.86
N ASN A 314 13.74 -11.72 3.03
CA ASN A 314 13.10 -10.97 4.10
C ASN A 314 13.79 -11.30 5.42
N ILE A 315 14.38 -10.30 6.07
CA ILE A 315 15.24 -10.47 7.24
C ILE A 315 14.64 -9.67 8.40
N PRO A 316 14.17 -10.30 9.48
CA PRO A 316 13.70 -9.59 10.66
C PRO A 316 14.86 -8.89 11.39
N VAL A 317 14.58 -7.71 11.93
CA VAL A 317 15.51 -6.83 12.67
C VAL A 317 14.88 -6.35 13.97
#